data_AF-A0A517YHP9-F1
#
_entry.id   AF-A0A517YHP9-F1
#
_cell.length_a   1.000
_cell.length_b   1.000
_cell.length_c   1.000
_cell.angle_alpha   90.00
_cell.angle_beta   90.00
_cell.angle_gamma   90.00
#
_symmetry.space_group_name_H-M   'P 1'
#
loop_
_entity.id
_entity.type
_entity.pdbx_description
1 polymer ?
#
loop_
_entity_poly.entity_id
_entity_poly.type
_entity_poly.pdbx_seq_one_letter_code
_entity_poly.pdbx_strand_id
1 'polypeptide(L)'
;METPEFLCWAIEQQCSLRELLPENQPDKVERHLRAARYAAEARAQNRVQSDLARSADGLLGFSIRDALAMYGGEEAVRETCGPCPANALARLRQPSYAGCFGLLPVPTASQSFYQQFNDLPADLFPRTTIAWYGLWMPSPLTLAQVECLVARFASVTASPEWSDDLSLREFAAALQTCADNQLPLSVQLYPAGQIDGPWWNLVAHCDKCRAPWQSIAGKCGMCGLARCPADGKKRRVRGTRPYRPIEQLTT
;
A
#
# COMPACT_ATOMS: atom_id res chain seq x y z
N MET A 1 6.53 -17.15 9.76
CA MET A 1 7.21 -16.00 9.11
C MET A 1 6.59 -14.73 9.64
N GLU A 2 7.38 -13.76 10.08
CA GLU A 2 6.86 -12.47 10.57
C GLU A 2 6.62 -11.49 9.42
N THR A 3 5.63 -10.63 9.56
CA THR A 3 5.36 -9.51 8.66
C THR A 3 5.51 -8.21 9.44
N PRO A 4 6.21 -7.20 8.90
CA PRO A 4 6.31 -5.90 9.56
C PRO A 4 4.94 -5.21 9.61
N GLU A 5 4.85 -4.15 10.42
CA GLU A 5 3.80 -3.15 10.26
C GLU A 5 3.87 -2.55 8.86
N PHE A 6 2.72 -2.23 8.26
CA PHE A 6 2.69 -1.57 6.95
C PHE A 6 1.44 -0.73 6.76
N LEU A 7 1.58 0.32 5.94
CA LEU A 7 0.48 1.12 5.45
C LEU A 7 0.03 0.60 4.08
N CYS A 8 -1.26 0.28 3.93
CA CYS A 8 -1.88 0.07 2.63
C CYS A 8 -2.58 1.35 2.19
N TRP A 9 -2.37 1.78 0.95
CA TRP A 9 -2.91 3.04 0.45
C TRP A 9 -3.53 2.87 -0.94
N ALA A 10 -4.53 3.68 -1.24
CA ALA A 10 -5.16 3.78 -2.55
C ALA A 10 -5.66 5.21 -2.82
N ILE A 11 -5.33 5.73 -3.99
CA ILE A 11 -5.85 7.00 -4.50
C ILE A 11 -7.28 6.77 -4.98
N GLU A 12 -8.20 7.60 -4.52
CA GLU A 12 -9.61 7.55 -4.90
C GLU A 12 -9.81 8.27 -6.23
N GLN A 13 -10.29 7.51 -7.21
CA GLN A 13 -10.53 7.99 -8.57
C GLN A 13 -11.55 7.08 -9.25
N GLN A 14 -12.48 7.68 -10.00
CA GLN A 14 -13.39 6.92 -10.84
C GLN A 14 -12.59 6.20 -11.94
N CYS A 15 -12.75 4.89 -12.03
CA CYS A 15 -11.95 4.04 -12.91
C CYS A 15 -12.79 2.85 -13.39
N SER A 16 -12.84 2.65 -14.71
CA SER A 16 -13.53 1.51 -15.34
C SER A 16 -12.97 0.16 -14.87
N LEU A 17 -11.66 0.09 -14.60
CA LEU A 17 -11.03 -1.11 -14.05
C LEU A 17 -11.50 -1.44 -12.62
N ARG A 18 -12.15 -0.51 -11.91
CA ARG A 18 -12.60 -0.65 -10.52
C ARG A 18 -14.11 -0.76 -10.37
N GLU A 19 -14.89 -0.79 -11.44
CA GLU A 19 -16.37 -0.75 -11.38
C GLU A 19 -17.00 -1.86 -10.51
N LEU A 20 -16.31 -3.00 -10.39
CA LEU A 20 -16.75 -4.13 -9.56
C LEU A 20 -16.45 -3.97 -8.06
N LEU A 21 -15.77 -2.89 -7.65
CA LEU A 21 -15.42 -2.63 -6.26
C LEU A 21 -16.48 -1.73 -5.61
N PRO A 22 -17.20 -2.21 -4.58
CA PRO A 22 -18.24 -1.41 -3.94
C PRO A 22 -17.69 -0.23 -3.12
N GLU A 23 -16.39 -0.26 -2.75
CA GLU A 23 -15.75 0.72 -1.88
C GLU A 23 -14.27 0.87 -2.22
N ASN A 24 -13.72 2.10 -2.12
CA ASN A 24 -12.30 2.43 -2.30
C ASN A 24 -11.41 1.97 -1.12
N GLN A 25 -11.65 0.78 -0.57
CA GLN A 25 -10.79 0.24 0.50
C GLN A 25 -9.42 -0.16 -0.09
N PRO A 26 -8.30 0.32 0.47
CA PRO A 26 -6.98 0.09 -0.10
C PRO A 26 -6.64 -1.38 -0.36
N ASP A 27 -7.01 -2.28 0.55
CA ASP A 27 -6.74 -3.72 0.41
C ASP A 27 -7.59 -4.39 -0.67
N LYS A 28 -8.83 -3.92 -0.88
CA LYS A 28 -9.69 -4.38 -1.98
C LYS A 28 -9.15 -3.90 -3.33
N VAL A 29 -8.78 -2.62 -3.43
CA VAL A 29 -8.17 -2.04 -4.64
C VAL A 29 -6.86 -2.76 -4.98
N GLU A 30 -6.01 -2.99 -3.98
CA GLU A 30 -4.75 -3.71 -4.12
C GLU A 30 -4.97 -5.11 -4.70
N ARG A 31 -5.90 -5.89 -4.14
CA ARG A 31 -6.20 -7.25 -4.61
C ARG A 31 -6.77 -7.26 -6.01
N HIS A 32 -7.63 -6.28 -6.31
CA HIS A 32 -8.33 -6.20 -7.58
C HIS A 32 -7.42 -5.78 -8.71
N LEU A 33 -6.49 -4.85 -8.51
CA LEU A 33 -5.65 -4.31 -9.59
C LEU A 33 -4.22 -4.88 -9.64
N ARG A 34 -3.88 -5.79 -8.71
CA ARG A 34 -2.52 -6.36 -8.58
C ARG A 34 -1.97 -6.93 -9.88
N ALA A 35 -2.79 -7.64 -10.64
CA ALA A 35 -2.35 -8.30 -11.86
C ALA A 35 -1.88 -7.27 -12.91
N ALA A 36 -2.62 -6.18 -13.10
CA ALA A 36 -2.22 -5.08 -13.96
C ALA A 36 -0.89 -4.46 -13.51
N ARG A 37 -0.75 -4.19 -12.20
CA ARG A 37 0.48 -3.65 -11.63
C ARG A 37 1.69 -4.56 -11.87
N TYR A 38 1.54 -5.86 -11.61
CA TYR A 38 2.62 -6.82 -11.79
C TYR A 38 3.00 -7.07 -13.26
N ALA A 39 2.04 -6.99 -14.19
CA ALA A 39 2.35 -7.05 -15.61
C ALA A 39 3.22 -5.85 -16.03
N ALA A 40 2.86 -4.63 -15.61
CA ALA A 40 3.65 -3.44 -15.88
C ALA A 40 5.06 -3.52 -15.25
N GLU A 41 5.16 -3.96 -14.00
CA GLU A 41 6.46 -4.12 -13.31
C GLU A 41 7.34 -5.17 -13.99
N ALA A 42 6.78 -6.30 -14.43
CA ALA A 42 7.53 -7.31 -15.17
C ALA A 42 8.07 -6.76 -16.49
N ARG A 43 7.27 -5.96 -17.21
CA ARG A 43 7.73 -5.30 -18.44
C ARG A 43 8.83 -4.28 -18.18
N ALA A 44 8.65 -3.39 -17.21
CA ALA A 44 9.64 -2.37 -16.86
C ALA A 44 10.99 -2.99 -16.44
N GLN A 45 10.98 -4.22 -15.93
CA GLN A 45 12.18 -4.95 -15.50
C GLN A 45 12.66 -5.99 -16.52
N ASN A 46 12.14 -5.98 -17.75
CA ASN A 46 12.48 -6.94 -18.81
C ASN A 46 12.33 -8.42 -18.39
N ARG A 47 11.37 -8.72 -17.50
CA ARG A 47 11.02 -10.06 -17.00
C ARG A 47 9.89 -10.73 -17.78
N VAL A 48 9.63 -10.28 -19.01
CA VAL A 48 8.57 -10.80 -19.87
C VAL A 48 9.18 -11.49 -21.08
N GLN A 49 8.78 -12.74 -21.31
CA GLN A 49 9.15 -13.51 -22.49
C GLN A 49 7.88 -13.92 -23.23
N SER A 50 7.68 -13.37 -24.43
CA SER A 50 6.41 -13.48 -25.16
C SER A 50 5.25 -12.93 -24.30
N ASP A 51 4.37 -13.80 -23.80
CA ASP A 51 3.24 -13.45 -22.91
C ASP A 51 3.49 -13.81 -21.43
N LEU A 52 4.61 -14.47 -21.11
CA LEU A 52 4.91 -14.95 -19.77
C LEU A 52 5.68 -13.92 -18.96
N ALA A 53 5.07 -13.38 -17.91
CA ALA A 53 5.74 -12.58 -16.89
C ALA A 53 6.29 -13.49 -15.79
N ARG A 54 7.58 -13.37 -15.47
CA ARG A 54 8.27 -14.19 -14.45
C ARG A 54 8.48 -13.40 -13.16
N SER A 55 8.45 -14.03 -11.99
CA SER A 55 8.87 -13.41 -10.73
C SER A 55 10.35 -13.03 -10.75
N ALA A 56 10.80 -12.22 -9.79
CA ALA A 56 12.19 -11.76 -9.73
C ALA A 56 13.21 -12.90 -9.58
N ASP A 57 12.85 -13.96 -8.85
CA ASP A 57 13.64 -15.19 -8.71
C ASP A 57 13.48 -16.17 -9.88
N GLY A 58 12.56 -15.88 -10.81
CA GLY A 58 12.27 -16.73 -11.96
C GLY A 58 11.57 -18.06 -11.65
N LEU A 59 11.15 -18.31 -10.40
CA LEU A 59 10.52 -19.58 -10.00
C LEU A 59 9.01 -19.62 -10.28
N LEU A 60 8.37 -18.44 -10.31
CA LEU A 60 6.95 -18.28 -10.56
C LEU A 60 6.72 -17.45 -11.83
N GLY A 61 5.53 -17.55 -12.41
CA GLY A 61 5.12 -16.72 -13.52
C GLY A 61 3.61 -16.61 -13.65
N PHE A 62 3.17 -15.88 -14.67
CA PHE A 62 1.77 -15.85 -15.13
C PHE A 62 1.68 -15.39 -16.59
N SER A 63 0.65 -15.83 -17.31
CA SER A 63 0.28 -15.27 -18.62
C SER A 63 -0.30 -13.88 -18.42
N ILE A 64 0.29 -12.87 -19.07
CA ILE A 64 -0.20 -11.48 -19.02
C ILE A 64 -1.60 -11.42 -19.63
N ARG A 65 -1.81 -12.03 -20.80
CA ARG A 65 -3.12 -12.11 -21.45
C ARG A 65 -4.20 -12.63 -20.51
N ASP A 66 -3.98 -13.78 -19.87
CA ASP A 66 -4.99 -14.40 -19.00
C ASP A 66 -5.23 -13.56 -17.73
N ALA A 67 -4.15 -13.01 -17.16
CA ALA A 67 -4.23 -12.20 -15.95
C ALA A 67 -4.94 -10.85 -16.19
N LEU A 68 -4.89 -10.32 -17.41
CA LEU A 68 -5.53 -9.05 -17.77
C LEU A 68 -6.87 -9.21 -18.49
N ALA A 69 -7.29 -10.45 -18.81
CA ALA A 69 -8.56 -10.72 -19.48
C ALA A 69 -9.77 -10.12 -18.75
N MET A 70 -9.77 -10.14 -17.42
CA MET A 70 -10.86 -9.56 -16.61
C MET A 70 -10.98 -8.03 -16.73
N TYR A 71 -9.97 -7.35 -17.26
CA TYR A 71 -9.97 -5.90 -17.50
C TYR A 71 -10.23 -5.54 -18.96
N GLY A 72 -10.58 -6.51 -19.81
CA GLY A 72 -10.65 -6.32 -21.27
C GLY A 72 -9.31 -6.43 -21.99
N GLY A 73 -8.28 -6.98 -21.32
CA GLY A 73 -6.95 -7.18 -21.90
C GLY A 73 -5.99 -6.01 -21.68
N GLU A 74 -4.76 -6.17 -22.17
CA GLU A 74 -3.67 -5.22 -21.91
C GLU A 74 -3.91 -3.83 -22.52
N GLU A 75 -4.52 -3.77 -23.70
CA GLU A 75 -4.86 -2.51 -24.36
C GLU A 75 -5.82 -1.66 -23.53
N ALA A 76 -6.91 -2.25 -23.04
CA ALA A 76 -7.86 -1.57 -22.16
C ALA A 76 -7.22 -1.07 -20.87
N VAL A 77 -6.31 -1.86 -20.27
CA VAL A 77 -5.54 -1.44 -19.09
C VAL A 77 -4.63 -0.25 -19.42
N ARG A 78 -3.93 -0.30 -20.56
CA ARG A 78 -3.04 0.78 -21.01
C ARG A 78 -3.80 2.07 -21.29
N GLU A 79 -4.92 1.99 -22.00
CA GLU A 79 -5.77 3.15 -22.30
C GLU A 79 -6.39 3.76 -21.05
N THR A 80 -6.73 2.92 -20.06
CA THR A 80 -7.29 3.43 -18.80
C THR A 80 -6.21 4.01 -17.90
N CYS A 81 -5.08 3.32 -17.71
CA CYS A 81 -4.06 3.70 -16.73
C CYS A 81 -3.04 4.73 -17.27
N GLY A 82 -2.79 4.74 -18.58
CA GLY A 82 -1.82 5.65 -19.22
C GLY A 82 -2.11 7.13 -18.95
N PRO A 83 -3.32 7.62 -19.24
CA PRO A 83 -3.70 9.02 -18.99
C PRO A 83 -4.28 9.26 -17.59
N CYS A 84 -4.34 8.24 -16.72
CA CYS A 84 -5.04 8.35 -15.45
C CYS A 84 -4.27 9.28 -14.47
N PRO A 85 -4.91 10.35 -13.94
CA PRO A 85 -4.25 11.24 -12.99
C PRO A 85 -3.86 10.53 -11.70
N ALA A 86 -4.59 9.47 -11.31
CA ALA A 86 -4.28 8.67 -10.13
C ALA A 86 -3.13 7.67 -10.32
N ASN A 87 -2.56 7.51 -11.52
CA ASN A 87 -1.45 6.58 -11.76
C ASN A 87 -0.12 7.15 -11.24
N ALA A 88 0.03 7.22 -9.91
CA ALA A 88 1.18 7.85 -9.26
C ALA A 88 2.53 7.23 -9.67
N LEU A 89 2.56 5.93 -9.97
CA LEU A 89 3.78 5.23 -10.38
C LEU A 89 4.29 5.64 -11.76
N ALA A 90 3.48 6.32 -12.59
CA ALA A 90 3.93 6.91 -13.85
C ALA A 90 5.00 7.98 -13.65
N ARG A 91 5.07 8.58 -12.45
CA ARG A 91 6.13 9.52 -12.05
C ARG A 91 7.49 8.85 -11.84
N LEU A 92 7.51 7.53 -11.59
CA LEU A 92 8.70 6.80 -11.18
C LEU A 92 9.21 5.83 -12.26
N ARG A 93 8.29 5.26 -13.04
CA ARG A 93 8.62 4.25 -14.05
C ARG A 93 7.62 4.23 -15.19
N GLN A 94 8.12 3.83 -16.36
CA GLN A 94 7.31 3.52 -17.53
C GLN A 94 7.73 2.16 -18.11
N PRO A 95 6.78 1.32 -18.58
CA PRO A 95 5.33 1.49 -18.42
C PRO A 95 4.90 1.33 -16.95
N SER A 96 3.75 1.91 -16.59
CA SER A 96 3.13 1.70 -15.28
C SER A 96 1.62 1.57 -15.42
N TYR A 97 1.07 0.53 -14.77
CA TYR A 97 -0.38 0.30 -14.68
C TYR A 97 -0.78 0.19 -13.23
N ALA A 98 -2.00 0.62 -12.94
CA ALA A 98 -2.58 0.59 -11.60
C ALA A 98 -1.65 1.17 -10.51
N GLY A 99 -0.95 2.26 -10.80
CA GLY A 99 -0.10 2.97 -9.83
C GLY A 99 -0.86 3.80 -8.80
N CYS A 100 -2.17 3.56 -8.68
CA CYS A 100 -3.11 4.24 -7.81
C CYS A 100 -3.32 3.51 -6.47
N PHE A 101 -2.49 2.51 -6.17
CA PHE A 101 -2.45 1.84 -4.87
C PHE A 101 -1.02 1.38 -4.55
N GLY A 102 -0.76 1.06 -3.29
CA GLY A 102 0.48 0.41 -2.90
C GLY A 102 0.53 0.00 -1.43
N LEU A 103 1.71 -0.48 -1.05
CA LEU A 103 2.06 -0.88 0.30
C LEU A 103 3.34 -0.15 0.70
N LEU A 104 3.34 0.40 1.91
CA LEU A 104 4.52 0.96 2.55
C LEU A 104 4.81 0.14 3.80
N PRO A 105 5.71 -0.86 3.72
CA PRO A 105 6.25 -1.51 4.91
C PRO A 105 6.93 -0.46 5.80
N VAL A 106 6.69 -0.52 7.10
CA VAL A 106 7.40 0.33 8.05
C VAL A 106 8.79 -0.26 8.26
N PRO A 107 9.86 0.54 8.06
CA PRO A 107 11.23 0.06 8.22
C PRO A 107 11.47 -0.55 9.61
N THR A 108 12.32 -1.58 9.67
CA THR A 108 12.71 -2.27 10.91
C THR A 108 13.41 -1.36 11.92
N ALA A 109 14.01 -0.26 11.47
CA ALA A 109 14.50 0.85 12.32
C ALA A 109 13.37 1.82 12.69
N SER A 110 12.25 1.30 13.18
CA SER A 110 10.99 2.05 13.29
C SER A 110 11.08 3.30 14.17
N GLN A 111 11.98 3.34 15.16
CA GLN A 111 12.09 4.49 16.05
C GLN A 111 12.67 5.75 15.35
N SER A 112 13.73 5.64 14.56
CA SER A 112 14.28 6.78 13.80
C SER A 112 13.29 7.26 12.74
N PHE A 113 12.58 6.30 12.13
CA PHE A 113 11.52 6.56 11.16
C PHE A 113 10.34 7.29 11.80
N TYR A 114 9.82 6.84 12.95
CA TYR A 114 8.70 7.49 13.63
C TYR A 114 9.02 8.90 14.10
N GLN A 115 10.27 9.14 14.52
CA GLN A 115 10.73 10.47 14.93
C GLN A 115 10.62 11.51 13.82
N GLN A 116 10.66 11.09 12.54
CA GLN A 116 10.45 11.98 11.41
C GLN A 116 9.07 12.64 11.43
N PHE A 117 8.10 12.16 12.20
CA PHE A 117 6.73 12.64 12.17
C PHE A 117 6.29 13.37 13.46
N ASN A 118 7.19 13.56 14.42
CA ASN A 118 6.84 14.07 15.76
C ASN A 118 6.46 15.56 15.79
N ASP A 119 6.88 16.34 14.80
CA ASP A 119 6.66 17.79 14.69
C ASP A 119 5.50 18.15 13.75
N LEU A 120 4.68 17.17 13.36
CA LEU A 120 3.51 17.44 12.52
C LEU A 120 2.40 18.20 13.27
N PRO A 121 1.62 19.07 12.58
CA PRO A 121 0.62 19.91 13.21
C PRO A 121 -0.50 19.09 13.87
N ALA A 122 -0.72 19.33 15.17
CA ALA A 122 -1.68 18.56 15.97
C ALA A 122 -3.15 18.92 15.72
N ASP A 123 -3.41 20.00 14.98
CA ASP A 123 -4.72 20.38 14.46
C ASP A 123 -5.09 19.59 13.20
N LEU A 124 -4.08 19.14 12.43
CA LEU A 124 -4.30 18.30 11.25
C LEU A 124 -4.43 16.82 11.60
N PHE A 125 -3.71 16.34 12.61
CA PHE A 125 -3.66 14.91 12.95
C PHE A 125 -4.01 14.65 14.43
N PRO A 126 -4.82 13.61 14.72
CA PRO A 126 -5.08 13.19 16.10
C PRO A 126 -3.79 12.93 16.89
N ARG A 127 -3.70 13.52 18.09
CA ARG A 127 -2.55 13.28 18.97
C ARG A 127 -2.51 11.84 19.47
N THR A 128 -1.32 11.26 19.42
CA THR A 128 -0.99 9.95 19.97
C THR A 128 0.42 10.01 20.58
N THR A 129 0.77 9.04 21.44
CA THR A 129 2.10 8.98 22.07
C THR A 129 3.24 8.91 21.05
N ILE A 130 3.01 8.20 19.93
CA ILE A 130 3.90 8.17 18.77
C ILE A 130 3.11 8.70 17.57
N ALA A 131 3.48 9.89 17.07
CA ALA A 131 2.70 10.65 16.09
C ALA A 131 2.29 9.85 14.84
N TRP A 132 3.16 8.92 14.40
CA TRP A 132 2.90 7.96 13.33
C TRP A 132 1.49 7.34 13.37
N TYR A 133 1.04 6.91 14.55
CA TYR A 133 -0.26 6.25 14.70
C TYR A 133 -1.44 7.22 14.55
N GLY A 134 -1.23 8.49 14.84
CA GLY A 134 -2.23 9.55 14.63
C GLY A 134 -2.45 9.89 13.17
N LEU A 135 -1.40 9.79 12.34
CA LEU A 135 -1.44 10.20 10.93
C LEU A 135 -2.48 9.43 10.11
N TRP A 136 -2.64 8.15 10.43
CA TRP A 136 -3.44 7.21 9.64
C TRP A 136 -4.81 6.92 10.25
N MET A 137 -5.15 7.59 11.36
CA MET A 137 -6.47 7.49 11.98
C MET A 137 -7.57 8.13 11.11
N PRO A 138 -7.35 9.30 10.48
CA PRO A 138 -8.23 9.81 9.44
C PRO A 138 -8.04 9.01 8.15
N SER A 139 -9.14 8.58 7.53
CA SER A 139 -9.14 8.07 6.17
C SER A 139 -10.55 8.25 5.56
N PRO A 140 -10.66 8.76 4.32
CA PRO A 140 -9.58 9.31 3.49
C PRO A 140 -8.92 10.55 4.10
N LEU A 141 -7.68 10.84 3.69
CA LEU A 141 -6.96 12.06 4.11
C LEU A 141 -7.54 13.30 3.41
N THR A 142 -7.56 14.43 4.12
CA THR A 142 -7.92 15.74 3.56
C THR A 142 -6.77 16.32 2.73
N LEU A 143 -7.05 17.29 1.87
CA LEU A 143 -6.02 17.96 1.08
C LEU A 143 -4.92 18.58 1.96
N ALA A 144 -5.29 19.28 3.02
CA ALA A 144 -4.32 19.88 3.96
C ALA A 144 -3.42 18.82 4.63
N GLN A 145 -3.97 17.64 4.95
CA GLN A 145 -3.18 16.52 5.47
C GLN A 145 -2.22 15.97 4.41
N VAL A 146 -2.69 15.80 3.17
CA VAL A 146 -1.86 15.33 2.04
C VAL A 146 -0.72 16.31 1.79
N GLU A 147 -0.97 17.62 1.68
CA GLU A 147 0.06 18.64 1.44
C GLU A 147 1.10 18.67 2.55
N CYS A 148 0.67 18.55 3.82
CA CYS A 148 1.58 18.44 4.96
C CYS A 148 2.49 17.20 4.85
N LEU A 149 1.92 16.06 4.43
CA LEU A 149 2.67 14.81 4.25
C LEU A 149 3.57 14.83 3.01
N VAL A 150 3.22 15.54 1.93
CA VAL A 150 4.10 15.71 0.74
C VAL A 150 5.44 16.29 1.18
N ALA A 151 5.43 17.41 1.89
CA ALA A 151 6.66 18.06 2.36
C ALA A 151 7.46 17.13 3.29
N ARG A 152 6.77 16.37 4.15
CA ARG A 152 7.43 15.46 5.08
C ARG A 152 8.09 14.28 4.36
N PHE A 153 7.36 13.59 3.49
CA PHE A 153 7.89 12.43 2.78
C PHE A 153 8.95 12.82 1.74
N ALA A 154 8.89 14.03 1.18
CA ALA A 154 10.00 14.57 0.38
C ALA A 154 11.30 14.64 1.20
N SER A 155 11.24 15.15 2.44
CA SER A 155 12.41 15.18 3.32
C SER A 155 12.90 13.78 3.72
N VAL A 156 11.98 12.85 4.01
CA VAL A 156 12.33 11.46 4.36
C VAL A 156 13.04 10.79 3.17
N THR A 157 12.46 10.85 1.98
CA THR A 157 13.05 10.21 0.78
C THR A 157 14.36 10.86 0.30
N ALA A 158 14.67 12.08 0.74
CA ALA A 158 15.96 12.73 0.47
C ALA A 158 17.05 12.34 1.49
N SER A 159 16.71 11.72 2.62
CA SER A 159 17.67 11.28 3.62
C SER A 159 18.49 10.08 3.10
N PRO A 160 19.81 10.02 3.33
CA PRO A 160 20.63 8.88 2.97
C PRO A 160 20.17 7.55 3.57
N GLU A 161 19.47 7.58 4.71
CA GLU A 161 18.96 6.37 5.37
C GLU A 161 17.83 5.70 4.57
N TRP A 162 17.07 6.47 3.79
CA TRP A 162 15.82 6.01 3.15
C TRP A 162 15.74 6.29 1.64
N SER A 163 16.79 6.86 1.04
CA SER A 163 16.79 7.28 -0.37
C SER A 163 16.58 6.13 -1.36
N ASP A 164 17.00 4.92 -0.98
CA ASP A 164 16.90 3.72 -1.82
C ASP A 164 15.62 2.90 -1.55
N ASP A 165 14.78 3.32 -0.59
CA ASP A 165 13.53 2.62 -0.28
C ASP A 165 12.46 2.93 -1.35
N LEU A 166 12.24 1.94 -2.22
CA LEU A 166 11.26 2.05 -3.29
C LEU A 166 9.84 2.28 -2.76
N SER A 167 9.45 1.62 -1.66
CA SER A 167 8.10 1.75 -1.11
C SER A 167 7.83 3.16 -0.55
N LEU A 168 8.83 3.78 0.06
CA LEU A 168 8.75 5.19 0.48
C LEU A 168 8.63 6.13 -0.71
N ARG A 169 9.42 5.91 -1.77
CA ARG A 169 9.34 6.72 -3.00
C ARG A 169 7.99 6.57 -3.70
N GLU A 170 7.44 5.36 -3.75
CA GLU A 170 6.11 5.11 -4.30
C GLU A 170 5.01 5.83 -3.51
N PHE A 171 5.08 5.80 -2.17
CA PHE A 171 4.11 6.51 -1.33
C PHE A 171 4.26 8.04 -1.44
N ALA A 172 5.48 8.56 -1.50
CA ALA A 172 5.74 9.97 -1.75
C ALA A 172 5.18 10.42 -3.11
N ALA A 173 5.35 9.59 -4.16
CA ALA A 173 4.74 9.84 -5.46
C ALA A 173 3.20 9.86 -5.38
N ALA A 174 2.59 8.98 -4.59
CA ALA A 174 1.15 8.96 -4.37
C ALA A 174 0.64 10.24 -3.70
N LEU A 175 1.31 10.69 -2.63
CA LEU A 175 1.00 11.95 -1.95
C LEU A 175 1.09 13.14 -2.92
N GLN A 176 2.17 13.22 -3.70
CA GLN A 176 2.34 14.29 -4.69
C GLN A 176 1.24 14.25 -5.76
N THR A 177 0.92 13.06 -6.28
CA THR A 177 -0.18 12.90 -7.23
C THR A 177 -1.53 13.34 -6.65
N CYS A 178 -1.82 13.01 -5.38
CA CYS A 178 -3.02 13.45 -4.70
C CYS A 178 -3.07 14.97 -4.54
N ALA A 179 -1.95 15.61 -4.16
CA ALA A 179 -1.88 17.07 -4.04
C ALA A 179 -2.11 17.77 -5.38
N ASP A 180 -1.40 17.35 -6.43
CA ASP A 180 -1.47 17.99 -7.75
C ASP A 180 -2.86 17.88 -8.39
N ASN A 181 -3.54 16.75 -8.18
CA ASN A 181 -4.82 16.44 -8.82
C ASN A 181 -6.01 16.58 -7.86
N GLN A 182 -5.77 17.04 -6.62
CA GLN A 182 -6.78 17.17 -5.56
C GLN A 182 -7.58 15.86 -5.33
N LEU A 183 -6.89 14.72 -5.37
CA LEU A 183 -7.51 13.40 -5.21
C LEU A 183 -7.44 12.92 -3.76
N PRO A 184 -8.52 12.35 -3.20
CA PRO A 184 -8.49 11.75 -1.88
C PRO A 184 -7.52 10.56 -1.82
N LEU A 185 -6.83 10.42 -0.69
CA LEU A 185 -5.98 9.26 -0.41
C LEU A 185 -6.59 8.44 0.73
N SER A 186 -7.07 7.24 0.39
CA SER A 186 -7.52 6.27 1.38
C SER A 186 -6.34 5.48 1.91
N VAL A 187 -6.26 5.32 3.23
CA VAL A 187 -5.14 4.69 3.93
C VAL A 187 -5.62 3.71 4.99
N GLN A 188 -4.86 2.65 5.21
CA GLN A 188 -5.12 1.67 6.24
C GLN A 188 -3.82 1.14 6.82
N LEU A 189 -3.57 1.44 8.10
CA LEU A 189 -2.44 0.88 8.83
C LEU A 189 -2.76 -0.55 9.30
N TYR A 190 -1.84 -1.46 9.02
CA TYR A 190 -1.85 -2.83 9.49
C TYR A 190 -0.69 -3.03 10.47
N PRO A 191 -0.96 -3.52 11.69
CA PRO A 191 0.11 -3.82 12.63
C PRO A 191 0.92 -5.02 12.12
N ALA A 192 2.07 -5.25 12.76
CA ALA A 192 2.86 -6.45 12.54
C ALA A 192 2.04 -7.73 12.77
N GLY A 193 2.51 -8.85 12.22
CA GLY A 193 1.81 -10.11 12.32
C GLY A 193 2.69 -11.32 12.02
N GLN A 194 2.08 -12.49 12.11
CA GLN A 194 2.72 -13.77 11.88
C GLN A 194 1.93 -14.58 10.86
N ILE A 195 2.64 -15.08 9.85
CA ILE A 195 2.13 -16.04 8.88
C ILE A 195 2.36 -17.45 9.43
N ASP A 196 1.27 -18.21 9.50
CA ASP A 196 1.20 -19.63 9.83
C ASP A 196 0.31 -20.36 8.80
N GLY A 197 0.95 -21.12 7.89
CA GLY A 197 0.29 -21.74 6.75
C GLY A 197 -0.48 -20.71 5.89
N PRO A 198 -1.80 -20.91 5.63
CA PRO A 198 -2.60 -19.98 4.82
C PRO A 198 -3.10 -18.78 5.62
N TRP A 199 -2.76 -18.67 6.91
CA TRP A 199 -3.30 -17.67 7.82
C TRP A 199 -2.26 -16.62 8.20
N TRP A 200 -2.71 -15.37 8.19
CA TRP A 200 -1.98 -14.21 8.68
C TRP A 200 -2.67 -13.73 9.96
N ASN A 201 -1.95 -13.86 11.07
CA ASN A 201 -2.42 -13.52 12.41
C ASN A 201 -1.79 -12.17 12.81
N LEU A 202 -2.62 -11.15 12.96
CA LEU A 202 -2.17 -9.83 13.43
C LEU A 202 -1.92 -9.86 14.93
N VAL A 203 -0.94 -9.10 15.41
CA VAL A 203 -0.81 -8.84 16.85
C VAL A 203 -2.08 -8.14 17.37
N ALA A 204 -2.39 -8.34 18.65
CA ALA A 204 -3.45 -7.58 19.32
C ALA A 204 -3.16 -6.09 19.16
N HIS A 205 -4.16 -5.32 18.73
CA HIS A 205 -3.98 -3.91 18.38
C HIS A 205 -5.20 -3.06 18.72
N CYS A 206 -4.99 -1.75 18.80
CA CYS A 206 -6.07 -0.80 19.02
C CYS A 206 -6.94 -0.66 17.76
N ASP A 207 -8.27 -0.73 17.93
CA ASP A 207 -9.19 -0.59 16.79
C ASP A 207 -9.21 0.81 16.16
N LYS A 208 -8.79 1.83 16.91
CA LYS A 208 -8.77 3.22 16.45
C LYS A 208 -7.45 3.57 15.76
N CYS A 209 -6.32 3.47 16.47
CA CYS A 209 -5.02 3.91 15.95
C CYS A 209 -4.18 2.78 15.32
N ARG A 210 -4.66 1.53 15.38
CA ARG A 210 -3.99 0.33 14.83
C ARG A 210 -2.63 -0.01 15.43
N ALA A 211 -2.14 0.78 16.39
CA ALA A 211 -0.93 0.47 17.14
C ALA A 211 -1.05 -0.87 17.89
N PRO A 212 0.07 -1.60 18.07
CA PRO A 212 0.13 -2.76 18.95
C PRO A 212 -0.46 -2.45 20.33
N TRP A 213 -1.26 -3.38 20.84
CA TRP A 213 -2.01 -3.15 22.07
C TRP A 213 -1.07 -3.15 23.28
N GLN A 214 -0.99 -1.99 23.92
CA GLN A 214 -0.38 -1.80 25.23
C GLN A 214 -1.44 -1.16 26.13
N SER A 215 -1.81 -1.83 27.21
CA SER A 215 -2.83 -1.31 28.13
C SER A 215 -2.18 -0.43 29.20
N ILE A 216 -2.64 0.81 29.31
CA ILE A 216 -2.31 1.71 30.42
C ILE A 216 -3.63 2.09 31.09
N ALA A 217 -3.84 1.62 32.32
CA ALA A 217 -5.08 1.83 33.08
C ALA A 217 -6.36 1.46 32.27
N GLY A 218 -6.33 0.33 31.55
CA GLY A 218 -7.46 -0.14 30.74
C GLY A 218 -7.71 0.62 29.43
N LYS A 219 -6.79 1.52 29.05
CA LYS A 219 -6.85 2.30 27.80
C LYS A 219 -5.71 1.93 26.86
N CYS A 220 -5.88 2.19 25.57
CA CYS A 220 -4.78 2.11 24.60
C CYS A 220 -3.66 3.09 24.99
N GLY A 221 -2.44 2.60 25.18
CA GLY A 221 -1.28 3.40 25.53
C GLY A 221 -0.83 4.41 24.46
N MET A 222 -1.34 4.30 23.23
CA MET A 222 -1.03 5.22 22.14
C MET A 222 -2.08 6.33 21.97
N CYS A 223 -3.37 5.99 21.90
CA CYS A 223 -4.43 6.96 21.61
C CYS A 223 -5.45 7.16 22.75
N GLY A 224 -5.27 6.48 23.89
CA GLY A 224 -6.13 6.63 25.06
C GLY A 224 -7.53 6.01 24.95
N LEU A 225 -7.84 5.27 23.87
CA LEU A 225 -9.15 4.63 23.70
C LEU A 225 -9.42 3.61 24.82
N ALA A 226 -10.52 3.79 25.54
CA ALA A 226 -11.00 2.90 26.60
C ALA A 226 -11.86 1.75 26.04
N ARG A 227 -11.27 0.89 25.20
CA ARG A 227 -11.93 -0.32 24.68
C ARG A 227 -10.93 -1.46 24.59
N CYS A 228 -11.40 -2.69 24.75
CA CYS A 228 -10.58 -3.90 24.55
C CYS A 228 -9.91 -3.91 23.16
N PRO A 229 -8.73 -4.54 23.01
CA PRO A 229 -8.09 -4.67 21.72
C PRO A 229 -9.01 -5.36 20.73
N ALA A 230 -8.81 -5.07 19.44
CA ALA A 230 -9.36 -5.94 18.41
C ALA A 230 -8.81 -7.35 18.65
N ASP A 231 -9.69 -8.36 18.69
CA ASP A 231 -9.26 -9.75 18.71
C ASP A 231 -8.29 -10.00 17.53
N GLY A 232 -7.31 -10.87 17.74
CA GLY A 232 -6.36 -11.25 16.69
C GLY A 232 -7.11 -11.66 15.43
N LYS A 233 -7.12 -10.79 14.41
CA LYS A 233 -7.87 -11.05 13.17
C LYS A 233 -7.11 -12.08 12.36
N LYS A 234 -7.67 -13.27 12.25
CA LYS A 234 -7.21 -14.30 11.33
C LYS A 234 -7.59 -13.91 9.91
N ARG A 235 -6.61 -13.51 9.10
CA ARG A 235 -6.82 -13.22 7.67
C ARG A 235 -6.18 -14.31 6.83
N ARG A 236 -6.64 -14.51 5.60
CA ARG A 236 -5.84 -15.30 4.64
C ARG A 236 -4.61 -14.50 4.25
N VAL A 237 -3.46 -15.17 4.19
CA VAL A 237 -2.20 -14.59 3.73
C VAL A 237 -2.42 -13.97 2.35
N ARG A 238 -1.67 -12.89 2.08
CA ARG A 238 -1.52 -12.35 0.75
C ARG A 238 -0.94 -13.43 -0.16
N GLY A 239 -1.81 -14.14 -0.88
CA GLY A 239 -1.37 -15.17 -1.83
C GLY A 239 -0.48 -14.59 -2.92
N THR A 240 0.19 -15.47 -3.66
CA THR A 240 1.13 -15.10 -4.74
C THR A 240 0.45 -14.64 -6.01
N ARG A 241 -0.90 -14.69 -6.09
CA ARG A 241 -1.65 -14.33 -7.31
C ARG A 241 -1.18 -12.99 -7.89
N PRO A 242 -1.03 -12.90 -9.22
CA PRO A 242 -1.35 -13.92 -10.23
C PRO A 242 -0.26 -15.00 -10.40
N TYR A 243 0.88 -14.91 -9.71
CA TYR A 243 1.99 -15.85 -9.85
C TYR A 243 1.66 -17.29 -9.42
N ARG A 244 2.10 -18.24 -10.24
CA ARG A 244 2.06 -19.70 -10.03
C ARG A 244 3.39 -20.33 -10.44
N PRO A 245 3.74 -21.55 -9.99
CA PRO A 245 4.95 -22.24 -10.44
C PRO A 245 5.06 -22.29 -11.96
N ILE A 246 6.23 -21.98 -12.52
CA ILE A 246 6.40 -21.90 -13.99
C ILE A 246 6.09 -23.22 -14.70
N GLU A 247 6.38 -24.35 -14.06
CA GLU A 247 6.08 -25.70 -14.56
C GLU A 247 4.59 -25.90 -14.89
N GLN A 248 3.70 -25.12 -14.25
CA GLN A 248 2.25 -25.17 -14.48
C GLN A 248 1.78 -24.27 -15.65
N LEU A 249 2.70 -23.55 -16.29
CA LEU A 249 2.40 -22.54 -17.32
C LEU A 249 2.99 -22.90 -18.69
N THR A 250 3.84 -23.91 -18.76
CA THR A 250 4.57 -24.34 -19.96
C THR A 250 4.03 -25.64 -20.57
N THR A 251 2.86 -26.10 -20.14
CA THR A 251 2.11 -27.22 -20.73
C THR A 251 1.12 -26.71 -21.76
#